data_AF-A0A3N9V2R1-F1
#
_entry.id   AF-A0A3N9V2R1-F1
#
_cell.length_a   1.000
_cell.length_b   1.000
_cell.length_c   1.000
_cell.angle_alpha   90.00
_cell.angle_beta   90.00
_cell.angle_gamma   90.00
#
_symmetry.space_group_name_H-M   'P 1'
#
loop_
_entity.id
_entity.type
_entity.pdbx_description
1 polymer ?
#
loop_
_entity_poly.entity_id
_entity_poly.type
_entity_poly.pdbx_seq_one_letter_code
_entity_poly.pdbx_strand_id
1 'polypeptide(L)'
;MIHVKDHKQYDMFNLFEHLGPKRLALLESSWVHLFREEILHKLPAEKLFPLHSELTGRRTKELYAMLGLVLLQQMEDLTDEETACQFAFNIMWQ
;
A
#
# COMPACT_ATOMS: atom_id res chain seq x y z
N MET A 1 3.80 21.69 6.97
CA MET A 1 3.76 20.23 7.14
C MET A 1 3.32 19.65 5.81
N ILE A 2 4.15 18.85 5.15
CA ILE A 2 3.75 18.20 3.89
C ILE A 2 2.67 17.20 4.27
N HIS A 3 1.41 17.50 3.96
CA HIS A 3 0.35 16.52 4.11
C HIS A 3 0.70 15.36 3.17
N VAL A 4 0.89 14.18 3.76
CA VAL A 4 1.06 12.97 2.96
C VAL A 4 -0.22 12.75 2.17
N LYS A 5 -0.05 12.33 0.92
CA LYS A 5 -1.11 12.03 -0.05
C LYS A 5 -2.28 11.31 0.61
N ASP A 6 -3.48 11.85 0.41
CA ASP A 6 -4.69 11.21 0.91
C ASP A 6 -4.98 9.95 0.10
N HIS A 7 -4.78 8.79 0.70
CA HIS A 7 -5.06 7.50 0.08
C HIS A 7 -6.56 7.20 -0.05
N LYS A 8 -7.47 8.10 0.38
CA LYS A 8 -8.88 8.05 -0.02
C LYS A 8 -9.13 8.65 -1.40
N GLN A 9 -8.18 9.40 -1.93
CA GLN A 9 -8.25 9.98 -3.27
C GLN A 9 -7.59 9.05 -4.29
N TYR A 10 -8.26 8.85 -5.44
CA TYR A 10 -7.71 8.11 -6.56
C TYR A 10 -6.53 8.84 -7.21
N ASP A 11 -5.64 8.07 -7.81
CA ASP A 11 -4.50 8.58 -8.55
C ASP A 11 -4.97 9.27 -9.84
N MET A 12 -4.58 10.54 -10.03
CA MET A 12 -4.86 11.26 -11.28
C MET A 12 -4.02 10.76 -12.45
N PHE A 13 -2.83 10.23 -12.17
CA PHE A 13 -1.87 9.72 -13.16
C PHE A 13 -1.64 8.24 -12.96
N ASN A 14 -1.39 7.51 -14.05
CA ASN A 14 -1.04 6.11 -13.95
C ASN A 14 0.40 5.97 -13.44
N LEU A 15 0.53 5.62 -12.16
CA LEU A 15 1.81 5.41 -11.49
C LEU A 15 2.64 4.25 -12.10
N PHE A 16 2.05 3.40 -12.95
CA PHE A 16 2.71 2.26 -13.58
C PHE A 16 3.09 2.52 -15.05
N GLU A 17 3.02 3.76 -15.54
CA GLU A 17 3.41 4.12 -16.92
C GLU A 17 4.87 3.74 -17.28
N HIS A 18 5.74 3.63 -16.28
CA HIS A 18 7.13 3.20 -16.45
C HIS A 18 7.28 1.68 -16.69
N LEU A 19 6.22 0.88 -16.47
CA LEU A 19 6.25 -0.57 -16.69
C LEU A 19 6.04 -0.90 -18.18
N GLY A 20 6.89 -1.77 -18.71
CA GLY A 20 6.69 -2.34 -20.04
C GLY A 20 5.42 -3.21 -20.09
N PRO A 21 4.86 -3.46 -21.29
CA PRO A 21 3.52 -4.04 -21.47
C PRO A 21 3.34 -5.40 -20.80
N LYS A 22 4.38 -6.24 -20.76
CA LYS A 22 4.33 -7.55 -20.10
C LYS A 22 4.20 -7.44 -18.58
N ARG A 23 4.93 -6.49 -17.95
CA ARG A 23 4.88 -6.27 -16.50
C ARG A 23 3.56 -5.62 -16.11
N LEU A 24 3.08 -4.67 -16.93
CA LEU A 24 1.79 -4.04 -16.73
C LEU A 24 0.65 -5.08 -16.78
N ALA A 25 0.63 -5.95 -17.79
CA ALA A 25 -0.37 -7.02 -17.88
C ALA A 25 -0.33 -8.00 -16.70
N LEU A 26 0.87 -8.32 -16.20
CA LEU A 26 1.02 -9.15 -15.01
C LEU A 26 0.44 -8.44 -13.76
N LEU A 27 0.71 -7.14 -13.61
CA LEU A 27 0.19 -6.34 -12.51
C LEU A 27 -1.33 -6.26 -12.57
N GLU A 28 -1.90 -5.91 -13.73
CA GLU A 28 -3.34 -5.77 -13.98
C GLU A 28 -4.12 -7.07 -13.75
N SER A 29 -3.49 -8.22 -14.02
CA SER A 29 -4.08 -9.55 -13.78
C SER A 29 -3.86 -10.10 -12.36
N SER A 30 -3.11 -9.38 -11.52
CA SER A 30 -2.78 -9.82 -10.16
C SER A 30 -3.66 -9.16 -9.09
N TRP A 31 -3.54 -9.65 -7.85
CA TRP A 31 -4.18 -9.01 -6.69
C TRP A 31 -3.74 -7.55 -6.49
N VAL A 32 -2.57 -7.15 -7.00
CA VAL A 32 -2.00 -5.80 -6.85
C VAL A 32 -2.93 -4.75 -7.45
N HIS A 33 -3.53 -5.05 -8.60
CA HIS A 33 -4.48 -4.15 -9.25
C HIS A 33 -5.73 -3.94 -8.39
N LEU A 34 -6.36 -5.02 -7.94
CA LEU A 34 -7.51 -4.96 -7.02
C LEU A 34 -7.15 -4.22 -5.73
N PHE A 35 -6.00 -4.52 -5.15
CA PHE A 35 -5.57 -3.90 -3.90
C PHE A 35 -5.46 -2.39 -4.06
N ARG A 36 -4.83 -1.92 -5.14
CA ARG A 36 -4.61 -0.51 -5.34
C ARG A 36 -5.87 0.26 -5.72
N GLU A 37 -6.65 -0.27 -6.66
CA GLU A 37 -7.84 0.43 -7.18
C GLU A 37 -9.02 0.38 -6.21
N GLU A 38 -9.08 -0.59 -5.30
CA GLU A 38 -10.26 -0.76 -4.44
C GLU A 38 -9.93 -0.83 -2.94
N ILE A 39 -8.95 -1.66 -2.56
CA ILE A 39 -8.71 -1.99 -1.14
C ILE A 39 -8.01 -0.84 -0.42
N LEU A 40 -6.97 -0.26 -1.02
CA LEU A 40 -6.16 0.81 -0.44
C LEU A 40 -7.03 1.98 0.01
N HIS A 41 -7.97 2.39 -0.83
CA HIS A 41 -8.91 3.48 -0.57
C HIS A 41 -9.92 3.14 0.54
N LYS A 42 -10.14 1.85 0.82
CA LYS A 42 -11.08 1.38 1.85
C LYS A 42 -10.40 1.05 3.18
N LEU A 43 -9.06 1.07 3.25
CA LEU A 43 -8.35 0.78 4.50
C LEU A 43 -8.79 1.72 5.63
N PRO A 44 -9.03 1.19 6.84
CA PRO A 44 -9.53 1.96 7.98
C PRO A 44 -8.40 2.66 8.76
N ALA A 45 -7.45 3.30 8.06
CA ALA A 45 -6.30 3.97 8.70
C ALA A 45 -6.72 5.03 9.73
N GLU A 46 -7.84 5.69 9.49
CA GLU A 46 -8.42 6.69 10.39
C GLU A 46 -8.72 6.15 11.79
N LYS A 47 -9.02 4.84 11.93
CA LYS A 47 -9.25 4.21 13.23
C LYS A 47 -7.98 4.17 14.10
N LEU A 48 -6.81 4.23 13.47
CA LEU A 48 -5.52 4.26 14.17
C LEU A 48 -5.09 5.68 14.56
N PHE A 49 -5.70 6.71 13.99
CA PHE A 49 -5.32 8.10 14.21
C PHE A 49 -5.28 8.54 15.68
N PRO A 50 -6.18 8.09 16.58
CA PRO A 50 -6.11 8.42 17.99
C PRO A 50 -4.86 7.87 18.71
N LEU A 51 -4.23 6.83 18.16
CA LEU A 51 -3.04 6.20 18.72
C LEU A 51 -1.74 6.90 18.29
N HIS A 52 -1.82 7.87 17.38
CA HIS A 52 -0.67 8.55 16.82
C HIS A 52 -0.74 10.07 17.00
N SER A 53 0.44 10.68 17.12
CA SER A 53 0.62 12.13 17.24
C SER A 53 0.00 12.88 16.07
N GLU A 54 -0.77 13.93 16.39
CA GLU A 54 -1.34 14.85 15.39
C GLU A 54 -0.28 15.57 14.56
N LEU A 55 0.88 15.85 15.18
CA LEU A 55 1.95 16.63 14.56
C LEU A 55 2.90 15.78 13.73
N THR A 56 3.05 14.48 14.06
CA THR A 56 4.15 13.65 13.51
C THR A 56 3.77 12.25 13.08
N GLY A 57 2.58 11.73 13.38
CA GLY A 57 2.24 10.32 13.12
C GLY A 57 0.85 10.06 12.56
N ARG A 58 -0.04 11.05 12.55
CA ARG A 58 -1.40 10.92 12.02
C ARG A 58 -1.43 11.25 10.52
N ARG A 59 -2.24 10.52 9.73
CA ARG A 59 -2.41 10.69 8.26
C ARG A 59 -1.13 10.48 7.46
N THR A 60 -0.30 9.52 7.83
CA THR A 60 0.92 9.22 7.10
C THR A 60 0.73 8.00 6.19
N LYS A 61 1.57 7.88 5.15
CA LYS A 61 1.55 6.75 4.20
C LYS A 61 1.89 5.44 4.92
N GLU A 62 2.65 5.54 6.01
CA GLU A 62 3.13 4.43 6.80
C GLU A 62 1.97 3.69 7.46
N LEU A 63 0.92 4.38 7.93
CA LEU A 63 -0.27 3.70 8.47
C LEU A 63 -1.02 2.89 7.41
N TYR A 64 -1.14 3.43 6.20
CA TYR A 64 -1.73 2.71 5.08
C TYR A 64 -0.85 1.54 4.63
N ALA A 65 0.46 1.74 4.58
CA ALA A 65 1.43 0.70 4.25
C ALA A 65 1.38 -0.45 5.26
N MET A 66 1.34 -0.16 6.57
CA MET A 66 1.25 -1.18 7.63
C MET A 66 -0.07 -1.95 7.57
N LEU A 67 -1.19 -1.28 7.33
CA LEU A 67 -2.47 -1.98 7.15
C LEU A 67 -2.47 -2.87 5.90
N GLY A 68 -1.89 -2.40 4.80
CA GLY A 68 -1.68 -3.21 3.61
C GLY A 68 -0.78 -4.42 3.90
N LEU A 69 0.31 -4.22 4.61
CA LEU A 69 1.27 -5.25 4.99
C LEU A 69 0.59 -6.39 5.76
N VAL A 70 -0.22 -6.06 6.78
CA VAL A 70 -0.96 -7.06 7.56
C VAL A 70 -1.94 -7.84 6.67
N LEU A 71 -2.60 -7.18 5.71
CA LEU A 71 -3.47 -7.90 4.77
C LEU A 71 -2.68 -8.89 3.92
N LEU A 72 -1.53 -8.48 3.38
CA LEU A 72 -0.69 -9.34 2.54
C LEU A 72 -0.12 -10.51 3.33
N GLN A 73 0.31 -10.25 4.56
CA GLN A 73 0.75 -11.28 5.47
C GLN A 73 -0.29 -12.38 5.63
N GLN A 74 -1.56 -12.00 5.89
CA GLN A 74 -2.63 -12.97 6.09
C GLN A 74 -3.06 -13.66 4.80
N MET A 75 -3.02 -12.95 3.66
CA MET A 75 -3.41 -13.49 2.36
C MET A 75 -2.42 -14.54 1.85
N GLU A 76 -1.13 -14.36 2.14
CA GLU A 76 -0.04 -15.23 1.68
C GLU A 76 0.46 -16.18 2.79
N ASP A 77 -0.18 -16.21 3.95
CA ASP A 77 0.17 -17.02 5.12
C ASP A 77 1.64 -16.86 5.56
N LEU A 78 2.11 -15.61 5.58
CA LEU A 78 3.50 -15.27 5.87
C LEU A 78 3.71 -15.03 7.38
N THR A 79 4.93 -15.33 7.83
CA THR A 79 5.42 -14.87 9.13
C THR A 79 5.68 -13.36 9.13
N ASP A 80 5.83 -12.77 10.32
CA ASP A 80 6.19 -11.36 10.47
C ASP A 80 7.53 -11.05 9.78
N GLU A 81 8.51 -11.95 9.94
CA GLU A 81 9.86 -11.81 9.35
C GLU A 81 9.81 -11.86 7.83
N GLU A 82 9.10 -12.83 7.26
CA GLU A 82 8.95 -12.95 5.80
C GLU A 82 8.24 -11.72 5.23
N THR A 83 7.19 -11.27 5.91
CA THR A 83 6.43 -10.08 5.53
C THR A 83 7.31 -8.84 5.52
N ALA A 84 8.12 -8.63 6.57
CA ALA A 84 9.07 -7.53 6.63
C ALA A 84 10.12 -7.62 5.53
N CYS A 85 10.64 -8.82 5.25
CA CYS A 85 11.58 -9.05 4.15
C CYS A 85 10.96 -8.73 2.78
N GLN A 86 9.74 -9.19 2.51
CA GLN A 86 9.04 -8.91 1.26
C GLN A 86 8.82 -7.40 1.08
N PHE A 87 8.38 -6.71 2.12
CA PHE A 87 8.16 -5.27 2.06
C PHE A 87 9.44 -4.46 1.85
N ALA A 88 10.53 -4.85 2.51
CA ALA A 88 11.78 -4.11 2.45
C ALA A 88 12.59 -4.38 1.17
N PHE A 89 12.52 -5.59 0.62
CA PHE A 89 13.46 -6.05 -0.41
C PHE A 89 12.82 -6.58 -1.70
N ASN A 90 11.50 -6.71 -1.80
CA ASN A 90 10.87 -7.17 -3.05
C ASN A 90 10.88 -6.06 -4.11
N ILE A 91 11.65 -6.29 -5.18
CA ILE A 91 11.84 -5.36 -6.30
C ILE A 91 10.98 -5.69 -7.53
N MET A 92 10.05 -6.65 -7.44
CA MET A 92 9.25 -7.10 -8.57
C MET A 92 8.43 -5.96 -9.22
N TRP A 93 8.12 -4.93 -8.45
CA TRP A 93 7.24 -3.81 -8.82
C TRP A 93 7.96 -2.46 -8.93
N GLN A 94 9.31 -2.47 -8.99
CA GLN A 94 10.15 -1.29 -9.24
C GLN A 94 10.48 -1.09 -10.73
#